data_AF-A0A671NEK6-F1
#
_entry.id   AF-A0A671NEK6-F1
#
_cell.length_a   1.000
_cell.length_b   1.000
_cell.length_c   1.000
_cell.angle_alpha   90.00
_cell.angle_beta   90.00
_cell.angle_gamma   90.00
#
_symmetry.space_group_name_H-M   'P 1'
#
loop_
_entity.id
_entity.type
_entity.pdbx_description
1 polymer ?
#
loop_
_entity_poly.entity_id
_entity_poly.type
_entity_poly.pdbx_seq_one_letter_code
_entity_poly.pdbx_strand_id
1 'polypeptide(L)'
;VWETLTWKDVRVGDFVRVLSNEIIPADILLLHTSDPDGVCHMETANLDGETSLKQRKVVPGFSTLVRALPITQYLRHETKSMLNNSGPRYKRSKIERKMNTDVLFCVVLLFFMCLIGSQRLRLQMFIWLLTLIFPGLSLQVMIPVSLYVSIELVKMVQIFFITQDVELYDEELDSRVQCRALNITEDLGQIQYIFSDKTGTLTENKMVFRRCSIMGTEYCHEENGAVGEFVSETVVVPDRKLMLEVDRQMASIQTGPYLDFFLALAICNTVSPSGSEEVCYEAHSPDEAALIHAAKAYGFSMVERTPHYVTVKLPNEALLKFEVLDILTFDSTRRRMSIIVRHPHTKEITMYTKGADSAVMERLGNVFSDSKGTDLDMYARNGLRTLCFAKKVISEQEFRAWSAVRQEALSAMDEKEERLMETANFIESNFNLLGATGIEDRLQESVPETILALRRAGMQLWVLTGDKPETAINIAYSCKLLEHEDLVFTFTFTGPLMEPSIGLVIDGPTLSMAMSDELVEQFVELCKHCRAVLCCRVTPLQKMHWFSVAIHYDLCRCR
;
A
#
# COMPACT_ATOMS: atom_id res chain seq x y z
N VAL A 1 2.69 7.32 38.19
CA VAL A 1 1.54 8.11 37.70
C VAL A 1 1.90 8.55 36.29
N TRP A 2 1.02 8.38 35.32
CA TRP A 2 1.25 8.81 33.94
C TRP A 2 0.81 10.26 33.78
N GLU A 3 1.64 11.08 33.17
CA GLU A 3 1.32 12.47 32.82
C GLU A 3 1.13 12.58 31.31
N THR A 4 0.16 13.38 30.89
CA THR A 4 -0.05 13.68 29.46
C THR A 4 0.90 14.79 29.05
N LEU A 5 1.80 14.50 28.11
CA LEU A 5 2.78 15.45 27.59
C LEU A 5 2.54 15.71 26.10
N THR A 6 2.93 16.89 25.64
CA THR A 6 2.92 17.16 24.20
C THR A 6 4.12 16.53 23.53
N TRP A 7 4.01 16.12 22.26
CA TRP A 7 5.08 15.39 21.55
C TRP A 7 6.42 16.13 21.53
N LYS A 8 6.40 17.46 21.49
CA LYS A 8 7.61 18.31 21.54
C LYS A 8 8.37 18.24 22.87
N ASP A 9 7.72 17.80 23.94
CA ASP A 9 8.28 17.77 25.29
C ASP A 9 8.88 16.39 25.64
N VAL A 10 8.69 15.39 24.79
CA VAL A 10 9.21 14.02 24.97
C VAL A 10 10.73 13.99 24.77
N ARG A 11 11.47 13.45 25.74
CA ARG A 11 12.94 13.39 25.75
C ARG A 11 13.48 11.97 25.74
N VAL A 12 14.75 11.84 25.34
CA VAL A 12 15.44 10.55 25.36
C VAL A 12 15.57 10.03 26.79
N GLY A 13 15.10 8.80 27.00
CA GLY A 13 15.03 8.17 28.31
C GLY A 13 13.65 8.27 28.98
N ASP A 14 12.72 9.04 28.43
CA ASP A 14 11.34 9.08 28.90
C ASP A 14 10.62 7.78 28.59
N PHE A 15 9.79 7.34 29.54
CA PHE A 15 8.87 6.23 29.33
C PHE A 15 7.59 6.74 28.71
N VAL A 16 7.25 6.20 27.54
CA VAL A 16 6.02 6.55 26.81
C VAL A 16 5.04 5.38 26.87
N ARG A 17 3.79 5.70 27.24
CA ARG A 17 2.65 4.79 27.11
C ARG A 17 1.86 5.20 25.88
N VAL A 18 1.72 4.29 24.94
CA VAL A 18 0.92 4.46 23.71
C VAL A 18 -0.33 3.60 23.86
N LEU A 19 -1.51 4.18 23.63
CA LEU A 19 -2.79 3.46 23.62
C LEU A 19 -3.09 2.90 22.23
N SER A 20 -4.11 2.04 22.14
CA SER A 20 -4.57 1.51 20.85
C SER A 20 -5.03 2.65 19.94
N ASN A 21 -4.69 2.56 18.65
CA ASN A 21 -4.98 3.56 17.61
C ASN A 21 -4.33 4.94 17.82
N GLU A 22 -3.32 5.07 18.69
CA GLU A 22 -2.52 6.29 18.81
C GLU A 22 -1.29 6.26 17.90
N ILE A 23 -0.93 7.43 17.37
CA ILE A 23 0.29 7.60 16.57
C ILE A 23 1.51 7.58 17.50
N ILE A 24 2.52 6.83 17.09
CA ILE A 24 3.81 6.74 17.81
C ILE A 24 4.58 8.06 17.65
N PRO A 25 4.95 8.75 18.75
CA PRO A 25 5.55 10.09 18.68
C PRO A 25 7.02 10.10 18.23
N ALA A 26 7.76 9.01 18.45
CA ALA A 26 9.18 8.89 18.07
C ALA A 26 9.62 7.42 17.95
N ASP A 27 10.86 7.18 17.53
CA ASP A 27 11.43 5.83 17.50
C ASP A 27 11.57 5.31 18.94
N ILE A 28 10.86 4.22 19.22
CA ILE A 28 10.65 3.62 20.55
C ILE A 28 11.10 2.16 20.59
N LEU A 29 11.62 1.72 21.73
CA LEU A 29 11.89 0.31 22.03
C LEU A 29 10.72 -0.31 22.79
N LEU A 30 10.14 -1.41 22.31
CA LEU A 30 9.01 -2.07 22.99
C LEU A 30 9.47 -2.88 24.21
N LEU A 31 9.13 -2.44 25.43
CA LEU A 31 9.50 -3.15 26.67
C LEU A 31 8.33 -3.92 27.31
N HIS A 32 7.08 -3.53 27.05
CA HIS A 32 5.90 -4.23 27.56
C HIS A 32 4.67 -3.93 26.68
N THR A 33 3.72 -4.86 26.64
CA THR A 33 2.45 -4.80 25.91
C THR A 33 1.35 -5.43 26.76
N SER A 34 0.08 -5.08 26.50
CA SER A 34 -1.06 -5.70 27.17
C SER A 34 -1.27 -7.18 26.80
N ASP A 35 -0.68 -7.61 25.68
CA ASP A 35 -0.73 -8.99 25.22
C ASP A 35 0.17 -9.89 26.11
N PRO A 36 -0.35 -11.00 26.67
CA PRO A 36 0.42 -11.93 27.50
C PRO A 36 1.62 -12.56 26.78
N ASP A 37 1.59 -12.68 25.46
CA ASP A 37 2.68 -13.22 24.65
C ASP A 37 3.78 -12.19 24.34
N GLY A 38 3.63 -10.95 24.83
CA GLY A 38 4.62 -9.91 24.61
C GLY A 38 4.61 -9.38 23.17
N VAL A 39 3.48 -9.48 22.47
CA VAL A 39 3.31 -9.05 21.07
C VAL A 39 2.54 -7.72 20.98
N CYS A 40 2.90 -6.86 20.03
CA CYS A 40 2.03 -5.78 19.58
C CYS A 40 2.05 -5.66 18.05
N HIS A 41 1.03 -4.99 17.51
CA HIS A 41 0.86 -4.77 16.08
C HIS A 41 0.98 -3.28 15.78
N MET A 42 1.67 -2.94 14.70
CA MET A 42 1.88 -1.56 14.27
C MET A 42 1.52 -1.39 12.80
N GLU A 43 0.75 -0.36 12.48
CA GLU A 43 0.50 0.05 11.11
C GLU A 43 1.69 0.86 10.57
N THR A 44 2.22 0.45 9.42
CA THR A 44 3.37 1.13 8.78
C THR A 44 3.06 1.69 7.40
N ALA A 45 1.79 1.73 7.00
CA ALA A 45 1.35 2.24 5.69
C ALA A 45 1.94 3.63 5.37
N ASN A 46 2.06 4.50 6.39
CA ASN A 46 2.65 5.84 6.24
C ASN A 46 4.18 5.86 6.02
N LEU A 47 4.89 4.77 6.29
CA LEU A 47 6.34 4.66 6.19
C LEU A 47 6.79 3.86 4.97
N ASP A 48 6.11 2.75 4.67
CA ASP A 48 6.47 1.82 3.60
C ASP A 48 5.32 1.47 2.64
N GLY A 49 4.11 1.99 2.86
CA GLY A 49 2.95 1.72 2.01
C GLY A 49 2.39 0.30 2.15
N GLU A 50 2.92 -0.53 3.05
CA GLU A 50 2.35 -1.84 3.35
C GLU A 50 1.04 -1.69 4.14
N THR A 51 -0.02 -2.36 3.68
CA THR A 51 -1.35 -2.28 4.30
C THR A 51 -1.56 -3.30 5.44
N SER A 52 -0.63 -4.23 5.61
CA SER A 52 -0.68 -5.23 6.69
C SER A 52 0.02 -4.73 7.94
N LEU A 53 -0.54 -5.03 9.12
CA LEU A 53 0.05 -4.69 10.39
C LEU A 53 1.32 -5.50 10.63
N LYS A 54 2.38 -4.81 11.06
CA LYS A 54 3.66 -5.44 11.40
C LYS A 54 3.67 -5.87 12.86
N GLN A 55 3.95 -7.15 13.07
CA GLN A 55 4.12 -7.71 14.41
C GLN A 55 5.47 -7.27 15.00
N ARG A 56 5.45 -6.81 16.26
CA ARG A 56 6.63 -6.50 17.07
C ARG A 56 6.57 -7.28 18.38
N LYS A 57 7.72 -7.74 18.86
CA LYS A 57 7.85 -8.52 20.09
C LYS A 57 8.64 -7.73 21.13
N VAL A 58 8.25 -7.87 22.39
CA VAL A 58 8.96 -7.35 23.55
C VAL A 58 10.36 -7.95 23.60
N VAL A 59 11.34 -7.14 23.99
CA VAL A 59 12.73 -7.59 24.15
C VAL A 59 12.81 -8.74 25.17
N PRO A 60 13.41 -9.89 24.82
CA PRO A 60 13.58 -11.01 25.75
C PRO A 60 14.31 -10.58 27.04
N GLY A 61 13.75 -10.93 28.21
CA GLY A 61 14.31 -10.59 29.52
C GLY A 61 13.60 -9.45 30.27
N PHE A 62 12.79 -8.62 29.58
CA PHE A 62 11.98 -7.57 30.22
C PHE A 62 10.55 -8.00 30.55
N SER A 63 10.07 -9.12 30.00
CA SER A 63 8.71 -9.63 30.21
C SER A 63 8.37 -9.96 31.67
N THR A 64 9.35 -10.39 32.48
CA THR A 64 9.18 -10.74 33.89
C THR A 64 9.41 -9.58 34.86
N LEU A 65 10.18 -8.56 34.47
CA LEU A 65 10.59 -7.45 35.35
C LEU A 65 9.50 -6.38 35.52
N VAL A 66 8.51 -6.37 34.63
CA VAL A 66 7.54 -5.27 34.44
C VAL A 66 6.14 -5.62 35.00
N ARG A 67 5.99 -6.70 35.78
CA ARG A 67 4.73 -6.94 36.55
C ARG A 67 4.43 -5.86 37.61
N ALA A 68 5.37 -4.95 37.88
CA ALA A 68 5.23 -3.88 38.88
C ALA A 68 5.18 -2.45 38.29
N LEU A 69 5.31 -2.27 36.97
CA LEU A 69 5.26 -0.94 36.34
C LEU A 69 4.54 -1.03 34.98
N PRO A 70 3.67 -0.09 34.61
CA PRO A 70 3.01 -0.15 33.31
C PRO A 70 4.01 0.19 32.19
N ILE A 71 3.85 -0.48 31.05
CA ILE A 71 4.30 -0.19 29.67
C ILE A 71 5.43 0.85 29.54
N THR A 72 6.63 0.37 29.24
CA THR A 72 7.83 1.20 29.11
C THR A 72 8.35 1.17 27.67
N GLN A 73 8.87 2.29 27.17
CA GLN A 73 9.51 2.35 25.86
C GLN A 73 10.71 3.31 25.88
N TYR A 74 11.84 2.92 25.27
CA TYR A 74 13.08 3.72 25.24
C TYR A 74 13.18 4.52 23.93
N LEU A 75 13.41 5.83 24.02
CA LEU A 75 13.47 6.74 22.88
C LEU A 75 14.86 6.79 22.21
N ARG A 76 14.90 7.05 20.89
CA ARG A 76 16.12 7.52 20.19
C ARG A 76 15.99 9.01 19.83
N HIS A 77 17.10 9.75 19.86
CA HIS A 77 17.14 11.21 19.61
C HIS A 77 16.82 11.61 18.16
N GLU A 78 16.97 10.70 17.20
CA GLU A 78 16.68 10.93 15.78
C GLU A 78 15.82 9.79 15.24
N THR A 79 14.65 10.12 14.68
CA THR A 79 13.74 9.15 14.10
C THR A 79 14.13 8.82 12.67
N LYS A 80 13.97 7.55 12.27
CA LYS A 80 14.21 7.13 10.87
C LYS A 80 13.39 7.94 9.86
N SER A 81 12.17 8.33 10.23
CA SER A 81 11.30 9.16 9.38
C SER A 81 11.89 10.56 9.16
N MET A 82 12.42 11.21 10.21
CA MET A 82 13.06 12.51 10.06
C MET A 82 14.39 12.45 9.29
N LEU A 83 15.17 11.37 9.44
CA LEU A 83 16.40 11.19 8.66
C LEU A 83 16.16 11.11 7.14
N ASN A 84 15.00 10.59 6.75
CA ASN A 84 14.57 10.57 5.36
C ASN A 84 14.00 11.91 4.87
N ASN A 85 13.70 12.85 5.78
CA ASN A 85 13.14 14.15 5.45
C ASN A 85 14.20 15.25 5.56
N SER A 86 14.67 15.76 4.41
CA SER A 86 15.69 16.83 4.37
C SER A 86 15.16 18.24 4.69
N GLY A 87 13.99 18.36 5.31
CA GLY A 87 13.34 19.62 5.66
C GLY A 87 12.73 20.35 4.45
N PRO A 88 11.95 21.43 4.71
CA PRO A 88 11.32 22.20 3.65
C PRO A 88 12.37 22.95 2.83
N ARG A 89 12.52 22.56 1.56
CA ARG A 89 13.35 23.29 0.59
C ARG A 89 12.55 24.39 -0.07
N TYR A 90 13.14 25.58 -0.18
CA TYR A 90 12.56 26.66 -0.96
C TYR A 90 12.52 26.26 -2.45
N LYS A 91 11.30 26.13 -2.99
CA LYS A 91 11.06 25.82 -4.40
C LYS A 91 11.15 27.12 -5.20
N ARG A 92 11.74 27.10 -6.39
CA ARG A 92 11.76 28.25 -7.33
C ARG A 92 11.14 27.82 -8.63
N SER A 93 10.19 28.60 -9.14
CA SER A 93 9.49 28.26 -10.36
C SER A 93 10.38 28.38 -11.59
N LYS A 94 10.02 27.68 -12.67
CA LYS A 94 10.75 27.75 -13.94
C LYS A 94 10.70 29.16 -14.54
N ILE A 95 9.55 29.84 -14.42
CA ILE A 95 9.38 31.20 -14.92
C ILE A 95 10.24 32.21 -14.17
N GLU A 96 10.43 32.04 -12.85
CA GLU A 96 11.31 32.90 -12.05
C GLU A 96 12.77 32.78 -12.51
N ARG A 97 13.23 31.55 -12.81
CA ARG A 97 14.58 31.32 -13.35
C ARG A 97 14.75 31.95 -14.73
N LYS A 98 13.75 31.81 -15.61
CA LYS A 98 13.75 32.42 -16.93
C LYS A 98 13.77 33.94 -16.85
N MET A 99 12.92 34.52 -16.00
CA MET A 99 12.89 35.97 -15.75
C MET A 99 14.25 36.48 -15.27
N ASN A 100 14.94 35.78 -14.37
CA ASN A 100 16.28 36.19 -13.94
C ASN A 100 17.30 36.16 -15.09
N THR A 101 17.17 35.22 -16.03
CA THR A 101 18.00 35.18 -17.25
C THR A 101 17.68 36.33 -18.19
N ASP A 102 16.38 36.64 -18.38
CA ASP A 102 15.93 37.76 -19.19
C ASP A 102 16.36 39.12 -18.60
N VAL A 103 16.26 39.28 -17.27
CA VAL A 103 16.73 40.47 -16.54
C VAL A 103 18.25 40.60 -16.67
N LEU A 104 19.00 39.51 -16.57
CA LEU A 104 20.44 39.53 -16.80
C LEU A 104 20.77 39.98 -18.23
N PHE A 105 20.01 39.50 -19.23
CA PHE A 105 20.16 39.95 -20.61
C PHE A 105 19.85 41.45 -20.75
N CYS A 106 18.81 41.97 -20.09
CA CYS A 106 18.51 43.40 -20.05
C CYS A 106 19.65 44.22 -19.42
N VAL A 107 20.28 43.73 -18.34
CA VAL A 107 21.43 44.38 -17.71
C VAL A 107 22.64 44.41 -18.65
N VAL A 108 22.91 43.31 -19.35
CA VAL A 108 23.98 43.25 -20.36
C VAL A 108 23.71 44.22 -21.51
N LEU A 109 22.49 44.27 -22.01
CA LEU A 109 22.08 45.19 -23.08
C LEU A 109 22.21 46.66 -22.63
N LEU A 110 21.77 46.96 -21.41
CA LEU A 110 21.91 48.28 -20.80
C LEU A 110 23.38 48.70 -20.69
N PHE A 111 24.26 47.78 -20.28
CA PHE A 111 25.71 48.03 -20.22
C PHE A 111 26.27 48.41 -21.60
N PHE A 112 25.91 47.68 -22.66
CA PHE A 112 26.33 48.01 -24.02
C PHE A 112 25.77 49.35 -24.51
N MET A 113 24.51 49.67 -24.21
CA MET A 113 23.93 50.97 -24.55
C MET A 113 24.64 52.13 -23.85
N CYS A 114 24.97 51.97 -22.56
CA CYS A 114 25.74 52.96 -21.80
C CYS A 114 27.16 53.15 -22.38
N LEU A 115 27.82 52.06 -22.80
CA LEU A 115 29.11 52.14 -23.49
C LEU A 115 29.00 52.94 -24.80
N ILE A 116 28.03 52.64 -25.66
CA ILE A 116 27.81 53.37 -26.91
C ILE A 116 27.49 54.85 -26.66
N GLY A 117 26.65 55.14 -25.66
CA GLY A 117 26.30 56.50 -25.24
C GLY A 117 27.50 57.32 -24.79
N SER A 118 28.40 56.72 -24.00
CA SER A 118 29.63 57.38 -23.54
C SER A 118 30.61 57.70 -24.66
N GLN A 119 30.73 56.84 -25.68
CA GLN A 119 31.62 57.06 -26.83
C GLN A 119 31.19 58.27 -27.67
N ARG A 120 29.90 58.63 -27.64
CA ARG A 120 29.33 59.75 -28.40
C ARG A 120 29.49 61.10 -27.70
N LEU A 121 29.81 61.12 -26.40
CA LEU A 121 29.96 62.32 -25.57
C LEU A 121 31.45 62.55 -25.22
N ARG A 122 32.27 62.85 -26.23
CA ARG A 122 33.72 63.06 -26.10
C ARG A 122 34.03 64.49 -25.64
N LEU A 123 33.97 64.77 -24.34
CA LEU A 123 34.64 65.94 -23.74
C LEU A 123 35.05 65.66 -22.29
N GLN A 124 36.34 65.91 -21.99
CA GLN A 124 37.06 65.86 -20.71
C GLN A 124 37.03 64.57 -19.83
N MET A 125 38.22 64.11 -19.44
CA MET A 125 38.50 62.89 -18.64
C MET A 125 37.81 62.83 -17.26
N PHE A 126 37.39 63.97 -16.69
CA PHE A 126 36.70 64.04 -15.38
C PHE A 126 35.20 63.69 -15.47
N ILE A 127 34.66 63.58 -16.69
CA ILE A 127 33.23 63.38 -16.95
C ILE A 127 32.92 61.88 -17.15
N TRP A 128 33.89 60.97 -17.29
CA TRP A 128 33.64 59.54 -17.54
C TRP A 128 32.74 58.84 -16.51
N LEU A 129 32.85 59.21 -15.23
CA LEU A 129 31.97 58.67 -14.17
C LEU A 129 30.55 59.24 -14.30
N LEU A 130 30.42 60.53 -14.60
CA LEU A 130 29.15 61.23 -14.84
C LEU A 130 28.48 60.80 -16.16
N THR A 131 29.25 60.52 -17.22
CA THR A 131 28.75 60.08 -18.53
C THR A 131 28.31 58.61 -18.54
N LEU A 132 28.75 57.78 -17.59
CA LEU A 132 28.25 56.41 -17.42
C LEU A 132 27.02 56.35 -16.52
N ILE A 133 27.00 57.15 -15.44
CA ILE A 133 25.90 57.16 -14.47
C ILE A 133 24.63 57.83 -15.03
N PHE A 134 24.77 58.94 -15.78
CA PHE A 134 23.61 59.71 -16.26
C PHE A 134 22.76 58.96 -17.30
N PRO A 135 23.35 58.26 -18.29
CA PRO A 135 22.58 57.37 -19.18
C PRO A 135 21.99 56.16 -18.44
N GLY A 136 22.70 55.60 -17.45
CA GLY A 136 22.20 54.51 -16.63
C GLY A 136 20.94 54.88 -15.83
N LEU A 137 20.93 56.08 -15.21
CA LEU A 137 19.75 56.62 -14.51
C LEU A 137 18.59 56.91 -15.48
N SER A 138 18.90 57.33 -16.71
CA SER A 138 17.87 57.61 -17.73
C SER A 138 17.26 56.32 -18.30
N LEU A 139 18.06 55.24 -18.37
CA LEU A 139 17.67 53.95 -18.93
C LEU A 139 17.26 52.91 -17.86
N GLN A 140 17.14 53.30 -16.59
CA GLN A 140 16.71 52.41 -15.50
C GLN A 140 15.34 51.75 -15.72
N VAL A 141 14.51 52.35 -16.59
CA VAL A 141 13.22 51.81 -17.04
C VAL A 141 13.37 50.46 -17.76
N MET A 142 14.57 50.12 -18.26
CA MET A 142 14.85 48.82 -18.88
C MET A 142 14.83 47.64 -17.89
N ILE A 143 15.01 47.87 -16.58
CA ILE A 143 14.89 46.83 -15.56
C ILE A 143 13.49 47.00 -14.94
N PRO A 144 12.50 46.19 -15.33
CA PRO A 144 11.12 46.40 -14.91
C PRO A 144 10.93 45.91 -13.47
N VAL A 145 11.22 46.77 -12.48
CA VAL A 145 10.97 46.46 -11.06
C VAL A 145 9.49 46.14 -10.81
N SER A 146 8.58 46.74 -11.58
CA SER A 146 7.14 46.46 -11.56
C SER A 146 6.79 45.04 -12.01
N LEU A 147 7.65 44.36 -12.79
CA LEU A 147 7.40 42.99 -13.26
C LEU A 147 7.32 42.00 -12.09
N TYR A 148 8.27 42.09 -11.15
CA TYR A 148 8.30 41.22 -9.96
C TYR A 148 7.04 41.40 -9.11
N VAL A 149 6.65 42.64 -8.83
CA VAL A 149 5.45 42.94 -8.03
C VAL A 149 4.18 42.46 -8.75
N SER A 150 4.11 42.65 -10.06
CA SER A 150 2.95 42.23 -10.85
C SER A 150 2.79 40.70 -10.86
N ILE A 151 3.89 39.95 -10.99
CA ILE A 151 3.87 38.49 -10.96
C ILE A 151 3.43 37.98 -9.59
N GLU A 152 3.96 38.54 -8.50
CA GLU A 152 3.54 38.15 -7.15
C GLU A 152 2.05 38.42 -6.91
N LEU A 153 1.52 39.54 -7.41
CA LEU A 153 0.09 39.85 -7.33
C LEU A 153 -0.76 38.85 -8.14
N VAL A 154 -0.32 38.49 -9.34
CA VAL A 154 -1.00 37.48 -10.16
C VAL A 154 -1.01 36.12 -9.46
N LYS A 155 0.10 35.70 -8.85
CA LYS A 155 0.17 34.44 -8.08
C LYS A 155 -0.81 34.43 -6.93
N MET A 156 -0.88 35.51 -6.14
CA MET A 156 -1.84 35.62 -5.04
C MET A 156 -3.30 35.50 -5.51
N VAL A 157 -3.63 36.10 -6.66
CA VAL A 157 -4.96 35.98 -7.27
C VAL A 157 -5.24 34.56 -7.75
N GLN A 158 -4.27 33.89 -8.38
CA GLN A 158 -4.42 32.48 -8.79
C GLN A 158 -4.69 31.57 -7.60
N ILE A 159 -3.95 31.73 -6.51
CA ILE A 159 -4.13 30.93 -5.29
C ILE A 159 -5.51 31.15 -4.70
N PHE A 160 -5.97 32.41 -4.65
CA PHE A 160 -7.31 32.73 -4.19
C PHE A 160 -8.38 31.97 -4.98
N PHE A 161 -8.26 31.91 -6.31
CA PHE A 161 -9.19 31.15 -7.14
C PHE A 161 -9.11 29.64 -6.88
N ILE A 162 -7.91 29.06 -6.78
CA ILE A 162 -7.74 27.62 -6.51
C ILE A 162 -8.34 27.23 -5.16
N THR A 163 -8.16 28.05 -4.12
CA THR A 163 -8.66 27.75 -2.77
C THR A 163 -10.17 27.98 -2.61
N GLN A 164 -10.79 28.78 -3.48
CA GLN A 164 -12.24 29.01 -3.50
C GLN A 164 -12.99 28.10 -4.46
N ASP A 165 -12.29 27.21 -5.17
CA ASP A 165 -12.92 26.28 -6.10
C ASP A 165 -13.76 25.24 -5.33
N VAL A 166 -15.02 25.10 -5.75
CA VAL A 166 -15.99 24.19 -5.15
C VAL A 166 -15.77 22.76 -5.65
N GLU A 167 -15.24 22.58 -6.86
CA GLU A 167 -14.92 21.24 -7.39
C GLU A 167 -13.73 20.59 -6.68
N LEU A 168 -12.93 21.39 -5.97
CA LEU A 168 -11.78 20.96 -5.17
C LEU A 168 -12.09 20.88 -3.66
N TYR A 169 -13.37 20.82 -3.30
CA TYR A 169 -13.83 20.63 -1.93
C TYR A 169 -14.16 19.16 -1.66
N ASP A 170 -13.60 18.62 -0.58
CA ASP A 170 -13.86 17.26 -0.10
C ASP A 170 -14.95 17.30 0.98
N GLU A 171 -16.08 16.67 0.69
CA GLU A 171 -17.25 16.60 1.58
C GLU A 171 -17.04 15.64 2.76
N GLU A 172 -16.28 14.55 2.59
CA GLU A 172 -16.04 13.57 3.65
C GLU A 172 -15.12 14.12 4.75
N LEU A 173 -14.09 14.87 4.34
CA LEU A 173 -13.11 15.49 5.25
C LEU A 173 -13.49 16.90 5.69
N ASP A 174 -14.59 17.47 5.18
CA ASP A 174 -14.98 18.89 5.34
C ASP A 174 -13.77 19.82 5.12
N SER A 175 -13.05 19.60 4.00
CA SER A 175 -11.75 20.23 3.77
C SER A 175 -11.60 20.76 2.35
N ARG A 176 -10.96 21.93 2.24
CA ARG A 176 -10.63 22.58 0.96
C ARG A 176 -9.15 22.40 0.62
N VAL A 177 -8.82 22.46 -0.67
CA VAL A 177 -7.42 22.49 -1.12
C VAL A 177 -6.63 23.61 -0.46
N GLN A 178 -5.52 23.25 0.18
CA GLN A 178 -4.60 24.18 0.84
C GLN A 178 -3.31 24.37 0.03
N CYS A 179 -3.11 25.56 -0.52
CA CYS A 179 -1.86 25.91 -1.20
C CYS A 179 -0.76 26.28 -0.19
N ARG A 180 0.13 25.34 0.12
CA ARG A 180 1.25 25.59 1.06
C ARG A 180 2.43 26.35 0.44
N ALA A 181 2.62 26.23 -0.88
CA ALA A 181 3.68 26.93 -1.62
C ALA A 181 3.04 27.91 -2.60
N LEU A 182 3.16 29.20 -2.30
CA LEU A 182 2.48 30.28 -3.04
C LEU A 182 3.24 30.71 -4.31
N ASN A 183 4.43 30.16 -4.54
CA ASN A 183 5.36 30.66 -5.55
C ASN A 183 5.51 29.78 -6.79
N ILE A 184 4.83 28.64 -6.85
CA ILE A 184 4.95 27.61 -7.90
C ILE A 184 3.60 27.25 -8.54
N THR A 185 2.58 28.09 -8.42
CA THR A 185 1.25 27.80 -8.99
C THR A 185 1.29 27.66 -10.50
N GLU A 186 2.16 28.43 -11.15
CA GLU A 186 2.38 28.39 -12.60
C GLU A 186 3.04 27.09 -13.10
N ASP A 187 3.77 26.37 -12.24
CA ASP A 187 4.47 25.15 -12.63
C ASP A 187 3.48 24.00 -12.83
N LEU A 188 2.26 24.07 -12.26
CA LEU A 188 1.18 23.08 -12.45
C LEU A 188 0.85 22.87 -13.94
N GLY A 189 0.89 23.94 -14.75
CA GLY A 189 0.65 23.88 -16.19
C GLY A 189 1.81 23.32 -17.02
N GLN A 190 2.95 23.01 -16.39
CA GLN A 190 4.17 22.53 -17.07
C GLN A 190 4.57 21.12 -16.62
N ILE A 191 3.71 20.44 -15.88
CA ILE A 191 3.96 19.08 -15.40
C ILE A 191 3.87 18.12 -16.58
N GLN A 192 4.91 17.29 -16.74
CA GLN A 192 4.97 16.23 -17.75
C GLN A 192 5.00 14.84 -17.10
N TYR A 193 5.58 14.72 -15.91
CA TYR A 193 5.71 13.46 -15.18
C TYR A 193 5.05 13.60 -13.81
N ILE A 194 4.22 12.63 -13.46
CA ILE A 194 3.59 12.50 -12.16
C ILE A 194 4.13 11.23 -11.53
N PHE A 195 4.71 11.37 -10.34
CA PHE A 195 5.14 10.24 -9.52
C PHE A 195 4.10 10.08 -8.43
N SER A 196 3.33 8.98 -8.47
CA SER A 196 2.26 8.72 -7.52
C SER A 196 2.63 7.58 -6.57
N ASP A 197 2.18 7.67 -5.32
CA ASP A 197 2.17 6.51 -4.42
C ASP A 197 0.95 5.66 -4.72
N LYS A 198 0.98 4.38 -4.32
CA LYS A 198 -0.15 3.47 -4.47
C LYS A 198 -1.12 3.63 -3.30
N THR A 199 -0.64 3.33 -2.10
CA THR A 199 -1.44 3.24 -0.88
C THR A 199 -1.80 4.63 -0.38
N GLY A 200 -3.09 4.90 -0.19
CA GLY A 200 -3.58 6.20 0.29
C GLY A 200 -3.59 7.32 -0.74
N THR A 201 -3.20 7.05 -2.00
CA THR A 201 -3.32 8.01 -3.12
C THR A 201 -4.12 7.43 -4.28
N LEU A 202 -3.78 6.22 -4.74
CA LEU A 202 -4.60 5.53 -5.75
C LEU A 202 -5.70 4.70 -5.10
N THR A 203 -5.45 4.17 -3.90
CA THR A 203 -6.38 3.32 -3.16
C THR A 203 -6.89 4.01 -1.90
N GLU A 204 -8.13 3.67 -1.52
CA GLU A 204 -8.76 4.06 -0.25
C GLU A 204 -8.26 3.22 0.94
N ASN A 205 -7.39 2.23 0.69
CA ASN A 205 -6.96 1.22 1.66
C ASN A 205 -8.12 0.41 2.28
N LYS A 206 -9.24 0.28 1.54
CA LYS A 206 -10.42 -0.51 1.91
C LYS A 206 -10.44 -1.80 1.09
N MET A 207 -10.32 -2.93 1.79
CA MET A 207 -10.38 -4.27 1.16
C MET A 207 -11.83 -4.76 1.14
N VAL A 208 -12.37 -4.97 -0.05
CA VAL A 208 -13.79 -5.33 -0.25
C VAL A 208 -13.88 -6.72 -0.88
N PHE A 209 -14.71 -7.57 -0.30
CA PHE A 209 -15.01 -8.87 -0.88
C PHE A 209 -15.97 -8.71 -2.06
N ARG A 210 -15.52 -9.06 -3.28
CA ARG A 210 -16.30 -8.82 -4.51
C ARG A 210 -16.82 -10.08 -5.17
N ARG A 211 -16.03 -11.16 -5.14
CA ARG A 211 -16.37 -12.38 -5.88
C ARG A 211 -15.94 -13.61 -5.11
N CYS A 212 -16.67 -14.70 -5.29
CA CYS A 212 -16.16 -16.02 -4.94
C CYS A 212 -16.62 -17.08 -5.93
N SER A 213 -15.77 -18.08 -6.14
CA SER A 213 -16.12 -19.28 -6.90
C SER A 213 -16.13 -20.45 -5.92
N ILE A 214 -17.27 -21.14 -5.82
CA ILE A 214 -17.43 -22.33 -4.97
C ILE A 214 -17.87 -23.48 -5.87
N MET A 215 -17.16 -24.61 -5.81
CA MET A 215 -17.45 -25.77 -6.66
C MET A 215 -17.51 -25.47 -8.18
N GLY A 216 -16.83 -24.42 -8.64
CA GLY A 216 -16.82 -23.99 -10.04
C GLY A 216 -18.04 -23.17 -10.47
N THR A 217 -18.83 -22.68 -9.52
CA THR A 217 -19.87 -21.68 -9.77
C THR A 217 -19.40 -20.34 -9.23
N GLU A 218 -19.38 -19.33 -10.10
CA GLU A 218 -19.06 -17.95 -9.72
C GLU A 218 -20.27 -17.26 -9.06
N TYR A 219 -19.99 -16.52 -7.99
CA TYR A 219 -20.90 -15.61 -7.32
C TYR A 219 -20.27 -14.23 -7.27
N CYS A 220 -21.02 -13.23 -7.73
CA CYS A 220 -20.62 -11.83 -7.74
C CYS A 220 -21.41 -11.08 -6.67
N HIS A 221 -20.73 -10.20 -5.95
CA HIS A 221 -21.31 -9.37 -4.91
C HIS A 221 -21.28 -7.93 -5.40
N GLU A 222 -22.45 -7.30 -5.45
CA GLU A 222 -22.57 -5.89 -5.82
C GLU A 222 -22.03 -5.00 -4.71
N GLU A 223 -21.63 -3.79 -5.10
CA GLU A 223 -21.30 -2.72 -4.17
C GLU A 223 -22.56 -2.29 -3.41
N ASN A 224 -22.42 -1.90 -2.15
CA ASN A 224 -23.50 -1.20 -1.46
C ASN A 224 -23.83 0.08 -2.23
N GLY A 225 -25.00 0.10 -2.88
CA GLY A 225 -25.85 1.29 -2.85
C GLY A 225 -26.39 1.42 -1.43
N ALA A 226 -26.31 2.63 -0.85
CA ALA A 226 -26.66 2.95 0.53
C ALA A 226 -27.88 2.17 1.06
N VAL A 227 -27.66 1.28 2.03
CA VAL A 227 -28.73 0.68 2.84
C VAL A 227 -28.62 1.26 4.25
N GLY A 228 -29.31 2.40 4.48
CA GLY A 228 -29.55 2.95 5.82
C GLY A 228 -28.47 3.85 6.43
N GLU A 229 -28.87 4.64 7.42
CA GLU A 229 -28.14 5.75 8.08
C GLU A 229 -26.92 5.35 8.95
N PHE A 230 -26.44 4.11 8.89
CA PHE A 230 -25.20 3.70 9.54
C PHE A 230 -24.38 2.84 8.58
N VAL A 231 -23.51 3.50 7.82
CA VAL A 231 -22.59 2.86 6.88
C VAL A 231 -21.41 2.29 7.68
N SER A 232 -21.43 0.99 7.96
CA SER A 232 -20.19 0.29 8.27
C SER A 232 -19.49 -0.01 6.95
N GLU A 233 -18.31 0.58 6.75
CA GLU A 233 -17.59 0.65 5.46
C GLU A 233 -17.11 -0.71 4.90
N THR A 234 -17.39 -1.82 5.59
CA THR A 234 -16.99 -3.20 5.22
C THR A 234 -18.18 -4.16 5.02
N VAL A 235 -19.41 -3.65 4.88
CA VAL A 235 -20.61 -4.49 4.71
C VAL A 235 -20.60 -5.17 3.35
N VAL A 236 -20.60 -6.49 3.34
CA VAL A 236 -20.74 -7.30 2.13
C VAL A 236 -22.22 -7.57 1.89
N VAL A 237 -22.76 -7.21 0.72
CA VAL A 237 -24.12 -7.61 0.32
C VAL A 237 -24.07 -9.07 -0.13
N PRO A 238 -24.80 -9.98 0.54
CA PRO A 238 -24.83 -11.37 0.13
C PRO A 238 -25.57 -11.53 -1.20
N ASP A 239 -24.99 -12.30 -2.11
CA ASP A 239 -25.65 -12.75 -3.35
C ASP A 239 -26.82 -13.68 -2.99
N ARG A 240 -27.98 -13.39 -3.57
CA ARG A 240 -29.22 -14.13 -3.25
C ARG A 240 -29.15 -15.60 -3.65
N LYS A 241 -28.43 -15.94 -4.73
CA LYS A 241 -28.33 -17.33 -5.18
C LYS A 241 -27.44 -18.13 -4.24
N LEU A 242 -26.31 -17.53 -3.82
CA LEU A 242 -25.41 -18.16 -2.86
C LEU A 242 -26.09 -18.34 -1.50
N MET A 243 -26.84 -17.34 -1.03
CA MET A 243 -27.57 -17.42 0.23
C MET A 243 -28.59 -18.57 0.23
N LEU A 244 -29.34 -18.73 -0.85
CA LEU A 244 -30.29 -19.85 -1.00
C LEU A 244 -29.61 -21.22 -0.99
N GLU A 245 -28.42 -21.35 -1.60
CA GLU A 245 -27.69 -22.62 -1.61
C GLU A 245 -27.10 -22.96 -0.23
N VAL A 246 -26.64 -21.94 0.52
CA VAL A 246 -26.23 -22.09 1.92
C VAL A 246 -27.40 -22.57 2.78
N ASP A 247 -28.56 -21.93 2.68
CA ASP A 247 -29.76 -22.30 3.43
C ASP A 247 -30.23 -23.72 3.08
N ARG A 248 -30.19 -24.09 1.79
CA ARG A 248 -30.56 -25.42 1.31
C ARG A 248 -29.63 -26.51 1.85
N GLN A 249 -28.32 -26.27 1.88
CA GLN A 249 -27.38 -27.23 2.46
C GLN A 249 -27.58 -27.36 3.96
N MET A 250 -27.80 -26.25 4.66
CA MET A 250 -28.08 -26.28 6.10
C MET A 250 -29.33 -27.06 6.47
N ALA A 251 -30.33 -27.11 5.60
CA ALA A 251 -31.54 -27.90 5.80
C ALA A 251 -31.36 -29.41 5.55
N SER A 252 -30.34 -29.84 4.80
CA SER A 252 -30.23 -31.23 4.30
C SER A 252 -29.05 -32.02 4.88
N ILE A 253 -27.90 -31.40 5.13
CA ILE A 253 -26.68 -32.10 5.61
C ILE A 253 -25.89 -31.17 6.56
N GLN A 254 -25.43 -31.69 7.70
CA GLN A 254 -24.51 -30.98 8.60
C GLN A 254 -23.08 -30.80 8.02
N THR A 255 -22.81 -31.34 6.83
CA THR A 255 -21.52 -31.29 6.12
C THR A 255 -21.74 -31.09 4.63
N GLY A 256 -21.04 -30.14 4.01
CA GLY A 256 -21.21 -29.81 2.60
C GLY A 256 -20.13 -28.84 2.10
N PRO A 257 -19.90 -28.76 0.78
CA PRO A 257 -18.83 -27.94 0.21
C PRO A 257 -19.00 -26.44 0.49
N TYR A 258 -20.23 -25.91 0.52
CA TYR A 258 -20.47 -24.49 0.84
C TYR A 258 -20.22 -24.22 2.32
N LEU A 259 -20.68 -25.14 3.19
CA LEU A 259 -20.41 -25.06 4.62
C LEU A 259 -18.90 -25.09 4.90
N ASP A 260 -18.18 -26.04 4.31
CA ASP A 260 -16.72 -26.16 4.45
C ASP A 260 -16.00 -24.90 3.96
N PHE A 261 -16.47 -24.29 2.86
CA PHE A 261 -15.92 -23.04 2.34
C PHE A 261 -16.10 -21.89 3.34
N PHE A 262 -17.31 -21.63 3.82
CA PHE A 262 -17.56 -20.55 4.78
C PHE A 262 -16.90 -20.79 6.14
N LEU A 263 -16.82 -22.05 6.59
CA LEU A 263 -16.03 -22.42 7.77
C LEU A 263 -14.54 -22.14 7.55
N ALA A 264 -14.00 -22.44 6.37
CA ALA A 264 -12.61 -22.12 6.03
C ALA A 264 -12.37 -20.61 6.05
N LEU A 265 -13.28 -19.79 5.52
CA LEU A 265 -13.22 -18.32 5.61
C LEU A 265 -13.22 -17.86 7.08
N ALA A 266 -14.15 -18.38 7.88
CA ALA A 266 -14.33 -17.97 9.28
C ALA A 266 -13.21 -18.42 10.23
N ILE A 267 -12.56 -19.56 9.98
CA ILE A 267 -11.62 -20.19 10.93
C ILE A 267 -10.15 -20.04 10.51
N CYS A 268 -9.86 -20.10 9.19
CA CYS A 268 -8.49 -20.05 8.65
C CYS A 268 -7.99 -18.60 8.56
N ASN A 269 -7.81 -17.95 9.71
CA ASN A 269 -7.29 -16.58 9.83
C ASN A 269 -6.66 -16.39 11.21
N THR A 270 -6.13 -15.20 11.49
CA THR A 270 -5.60 -14.82 12.81
C THR A 270 -6.41 -13.71 13.48
N VAL A 271 -7.64 -13.49 13.02
CA VAL A 271 -8.51 -12.40 13.47
C VAL A 271 -9.04 -12.68 14.87
N SER A 272 -9.04 -11.67 15.73
CA SER A 272 -9.60 -11.74 17.08
C SER A 272 -10.92 -10.98 17.15
N PRO A 273 -12.01 -11.59 17.65
CA PRO A 273 -13.26 -10.88 17.88
C PRO A 273 -13.16 -10.00 19.14
N SER A 274 -13.65 -8.76 19.05
CA SER A 274 -13.78 -7.82 20.18
C SER A 274 -15.21 -7.25 20.24
N GLY A 275 -15.71 -6.96 21.44
CA GLY A 275 -17.06 -6.41 21.66
C GLY A 275 -18.07 -7.40 22.26
N SER A 276 -19.00 -6.88 23.07
CA SER A 276 -19.98 -7.69 23.83
C SER A 276 -21.37 -7.79 23.20
N GLU A 277 -21.83 -6.75 22.49
CA GLU A 277 -23.16 -6.72 21.84
C GLU A 277 -23.07 -6.84 20.32
N GLU A 278 -22.10 -6.16 19.71
CA GLU A 278 -21.76 -6.32 18.30
C GLU A 278 -20.30 -6.76 18.17
N VAL A 279 -20.07 -7.87 17.47
CA VAL A 279 -18.72 -8.41 17.28
C VAL A 279 -18.00 -7.57 16.23
N CYS A 280 -16.99 -6.84 16.68
CA CYS A 280 -15.95 -6.21 15.89
C CYS A 280 -14.79 -7.19 15.68
N TYR A 281 -14.06 -7.03 14.59
CA TYR A 281 -12.97 -7.93 14.23
C TYR A 281 -11.66 -7.17 14.11
N GLU A 282 -10.68 -7.60 14.89
CA GLU A 282 -9.33 -7.06 14.86
C GLU A 282 -8.43 -8.04 14.08
N ALA A 283 -7.94 -7.58 12.93
CA ALA A 283 -7.17 -8.40 11.99
C ALA A 283 -5.76 -7.83 11.77
N HIS A 284 -4.77 -8.72 11.57
CA HIS A 284 -3.42 -8.29 11.19
C HIS A 284 -3.31 -7.83 9.75
N SER A 285 -4.17 -8.33 8.87
CA SER A 285 -4.21 -7.96 7.47
C SER A 285 -5.64 -7.58 7.10
N PRO A 286 -5.82 -6.49 6.33
CA PRO A 286 -7.16 -6.06 5.92
C PRO A 286 -7.84 -7.10 5.00
N ASP A 287 -7.05 -7.92 4.30
CA ASP A 287 -7.54 -9.04 3.50
C ASP A 287 -8.24 -10.09 4.40
N GLU A 288 -7.70 -10.38 5.60
CA GLU A 288 -8.34 -11.29 6.56
C GLU A 288 -9.61 -10.70 7.17
N ALA A 289 -9.62 -9.39 7.44
CA ALA A 289 -10.82 -8.70 7.92
C ALA A 289 -11.95 -8.82 6.87
N ALA A 290 -11.66 -8.53 5.61
CA ALA A 290 -12.63 -8.61 4.51
C ALA A 290 -13.25 -10.01 4.39
N LEU A 291 -12.45 -11.07 4.54
CA LEU A 291 -12.92 -12.46 4.50
C LEU A 291 -13.86 -12.81 5.68
N ILE A 292 -13.53 -12.35 6.88
CA ILE A 292 -14.38 -12.56 8.07
C ILE A 292 -15.70 -11.79 7.95
N HIS A 293 -15.65 -10.53 7.50
CA HIS A 293 -16.85 -9.74 7.25
C HIS A 293 -17.75 -10.39 6.18
N ALA A 294 -17.15 -10.96 5.13
CA ALA A 294 -17.88 -11.75 4.15
C ALA A 294 -18.54 -12.98 4.79
N ALA A 295 -17.82 -13.74 5.63
CA ALA A 295 -18.41 -14.88 6.33
C ALA A 295 -19.59 -14.46 7.24
N LYS A 296 -19.45 -13.36 7.99
CA LYS A 296 -20.50 -12.79 8.85
C LYS A 296 -21.75 -12.41 8.04
N ALA A 297 -21.59 -11.85 6.84
CA ALA A 297 -22.70 -11.48 5.96
C ALA A 297 -23.55 -12.69 5.51
N TYR A 298 -22.95 -13.87 5.42
CA TYR A 298 -23.65 -15.13 5.13
C TYR A 298 -24.11 -15.89 6.39
N GLY A 299 -24.05 -15.25 7.57
CA GLY A 299 -24.49 -15.82 8.84
C GLY A 299 -23.43 -16.64 9.58
N PHE A 300 -22.19 -16.69 9.09
CA PHE A 300 -21.06 -17.37 9.74
C PHE A 300 -20.26 -16.37 10.58
N SER A 301 -20.61 -16.22 11.85
CA SER A 301 -19.97 -15.24 12.73
C SER A 301 -19.00 -15.92 13.68
N MET A 302 -17.71 -15.55 13.62
CA MET A 302 -16.75 -15.96 14.65
C MET A 302 -17.04 -15.19 15.94
N VAL A 303 -17.31 -15.92 17.03
CA VAL A 303 -17.71 -15.35 18.34
C VAL A 303 -16.52 -15.27 19.28
N GLU A 304 -15.70 -16.31 19.29
CA GLU A 304 -14.59 -16.43 20.23
C GLU A 304 -13.42 -17.13 19.56
N ARG A 305 -12.21 -16.63 19.81
CA ARG A 305 -10.96 -17.22 19.35
C ARG A 305 -9.96 -17.27 20.49
N THR A 306 -9.41 -18.46 20.72
CA THR A 306 -8.26 -18.69 21.61
C THR A 306 -7.24 -19.56 20.89
N PRO A 307 -6.00 -19.71 21.43
CA PRO A 307 -5.01 -20.62 20.86
C PRO A 307 -5.45 -22.09 20.80
N HIS A 308 -6.46 -22.49 21.58
CA HIS A 308 -6.90 -23.88 21.71
C HIS A 308 -8.29 -24.16 21.13
N TYR A 309 -9.10 -23.14 20.88
CA TYR A 309 -10.42 -23.31 20.29
C TYR A 309 -10.90 -22.07 19.55
N VAL A 310 -11.74 -22.30 18.54
CA VAL A 310 -12.46 -21.27 17.79
C VAL A 310 -13.94 -21.61 17.83
N THR A 311 -14.78 -20.64 18.21
CA THR A 311 -16.23 -20.78 18.26
C THR A 311 -16.85 -19.98 17.12
N VAL A 312 -17.56 -20.67 16.22
CA VAL A 312 -18.28 -20.06 15.10
C VAL A 312 -19.77 -20.27 15.29
N LYS A 313 -20.52 -19.18 15.19
CA LYS A 313 -21.98 -19.16 15.10
C LYS A 313 -22.40 -19.37 13.66
N LEU A 314 -23.21 -20.39 13.42
CA LEU A 314 -23.78 -20.73 12.13
C LEU A 314 -25.05 -19.90 11.85
N PRO A 315 -25.52 -19.86 10.58
CA PRO A 315 -26.75 -19.15 10.20
C PRO A 315 -28.00 -19.62 10.94
N ASN A 316 -28.02 -20.89 11.36
CA ASN A 316 -29.11 -21.50 12.14
C ASN A 316 -28.99 -21.26 13.66
N GLU A 317 -28.18 -20.28 14.09
CA GLU A 317 -27.89 -19.96 15.50
C GLU A 317 -27.11 -21.04 16.27
N ALA A 318 -26.71 -22.14 15.62
CA ALA A 318 -25.90 -23.17 16.28
C ALA A 318 -24.45 -22.71 16.49
N LEU A 319 -23.89 -23.00 17.66
CA LEU A 319 -22.49 -22.72 17.99
C LEU A 319 -21.63 -23.95 17.78
N LEU A 320 -20.69 -23.88 16.85
CA LEU A 320 -19.66 -24.89 16.65
C LEU A 320 -18.36 -24.46 17.31
N LYS A 321 -17.96 -25.19 18.35
CA LYS A 321 -16.68 -25.01 19.04
C LYS A 321 -15.63 -25.99 18.51
N PHE A 322 -14.77 -25.51 17.62
CA PHE A 322 -13.65 -26.28 17.07
C PHE A 322 -12.47 -26.26 18.02
N GLU A 323 -11.85 -27.42 18.26
CA GLU A 323 -10.57 -27.51 18.96
C GLU A 323 -9.45 -27.23 17.97
N VAL A 324 -8.61 -26.23 18.24
CA VAL A 324 -7.45 -25.88 17.42
C VAL A 324 -6.27 -26.72 17.86
N LEU A 325 -5.77 -27.55 16.94
CA LEU A 325 -4.66 -28.47 17.20
C LEU A 325 -3.30 -27.83 16.87
N ASP A 326 -3.19 -27.15 15.73
CA ASP A 326 -2.02 -26.34 15.38
C ASP A 326 -2.40 -25.27 14.33
N ILE A 327 -1.66 -24.16 14.30
CA ILE A 327 -1.78 -23.10 13.32
C ILE A 327 -0.46 -22.98 12.58
N LEU A 328 -0.49 -23.22 11.28
CA LEU A 328 0.62 -22.91 10.38
C LEU A 328 0.44 -21.46 9.95
N THR A 329 1.20 -20.55 10.58
CA THR A 329 1.16 -19.09 10.39
C THR A 329 1.72 -18.66 9.04
N PHE A 330 1.08 -17.70 8.36
CA PHE A 330 1.48 -17.27 7.01
C PHE A 330 2.98 -16.98 6.91
N ASP A 331 3.61 -17.48 5.85
CA ASP A 331 5.00 -17.17 5.52
C ASP A 331 5.09 -16.69 4.05
N SER A 332 5.92 -15.68 3.82
CA SER A 332 6.17 -15.11 2.49
C SER A 332 6.74 -16.10 1.48
N THR A 333 7.49 -17.11 1.93
CA THR A 333 8.06 -18.17 1.09
C THR A 333 6.96 -19.14 0.63
N ARG A 334 6.11 -19.58 1.56
CA ARG A 334 5.06 -20.56 1.28
C ARG A 334 3.77 -19.96 0.71
N ARG A 335 3.55 -18.65 0.89
CA ARG A 335 2.43 -17.85 0.36
C ARG A 335 1.04 -18.39 0.71
N ARG A 336 0.90 -19.04 1.87
CA ARG A 336 -0.34 -19.65 2.37
C ARG A 336 -0.37 -19.69 3.90
N MET A 337 -1.54 -19.89 4.48
CA MET A 337 -1.83 -20.10 5.90
C MET A 337 -2.70 -21.35 6.05
N SER A 338 -2.46 -22.15 7.08
CA SER A 338 -3.26 -23.34 7.35
C SER A 338 -3.59 -23.46 8.82
N ILE A 339 -4.77 -24.00 9.14
CA ILE A 339 -5.20 -24.29 10.50
C ILE A 339 -5.69 -25.73 10.58
N ILE A 340 -5.25 -26.45 11.62
CA ILE A 340 -5.68 -27.82 11.89
C ILE A 340 -6.66 -27.76 13.04
N VAL A 341 -7.88 -28.21 12.78
CA VAL A 341 -8.96 -28.22 13.76
C VAL A 341 -9.57 -29.60 13.90
N ARG A 342 -10.07 -29.90 15.10
CA ARG A 342 -10.91 -31.05 15.34
C ARG A 342 -12.36 -30.61 15.40
N HIS A 343 -13.19 -31.25 14.59
CA HIS A 343 -14.62 -30.96 14.54
C HIS A 343 -15.31 -31.40 15.85
N PRO A 344 -16.22 -30.58 16.43
CA PRO A 344 -16.83 -30.87 17.73
C PRO A 344 -17.63 -32.18 17.77
N HIS A 345 -18.46 -32.42 16.73
CA HIS A 345 -19.37 -33.57 16.63
C HIS A 345 -18.74 -34.81 15.99
N THR A 346 -18.19 -34.70 14.77
CA THR A 346 -17.60 -35.84 14.05
C THR A 346 -16.25 -36.30 14.61
N LYS A 347 -15.59 -35.48 15.44
CA LYS A 347 -14.22 -35.69 15.96
C LYS A 347 -13.13 -35.83 14.90
N GLU A 348 -13.48 -35.60 13.64
CA GLU A 348 -12.60 -35.63 12.49
C GLU A 348 -11.60 -34.47 12.55
N ILE A 349 -10.34 -34.77 12.24
CA ILE A 349 -9.27 -33.78 12.14
C ILE A 349 -9.28 -33.24 10.72
N THR A 350 -9.56 -31.95 10.59
CA THR A 350 -9.62 -31.26 9.31
C THR A 350 -8.60 -30.12 9.29
N MET A 351 -7.80 -30.07 8.23
CA MET A 351 -6.96 -28.94 7.92
C MET A 351 -7.63 -28.05 6.87
N TYR A 352 -7.76 -26.77 7.19
CA TYR A 352 -8.17 -25.73 6.25
C TYR A 352 -6.97 -24.89 5.87
N THR A 353 -6.81 -24.62 4.57
CA THR A 353 -5.71 -23.84 4.02
C THR A 353 -6.27 -22.73 3.15
N LYS A 354 -5.70 -21.52 3.30
CA LYS A 354 -5.89 -20.39 2.39
C LYS A 354 -4.54 -19.92 1.85
N GLY A 355 -4.48 -19.48 0.60
CA GLY A 355 -3.23 -18.94 0.06
C GLY A 355 -3.36 -18.43 -1.37
N ALA A 356 -2.22 -18.02 -1.92
CA ALA A 356 -2.13 -17.66 -3.34
C ALA A 356 -2.57 -18.84 -4.22
N ASP A 357 -3.16 -18.52 -5.37
CA ASP A 357 -3.56 -19.45 -6.41
C ASP A 357 -2.46 -20.46 -6.75
N SER A 358 -1.26 -19.99 -7.15
CA SER A 358 -0.16 -20.89 -7.51
C SER A 358 0.26 -21.81 -6.36
N ALA A 359 0.28 -21.29 -5.13
CA ALA A 359 0.77 -22.02 -3.96
C ALA A 359 -0.17 -23.12 -3.48
N VAL A 360 -1.49 -22.92 -3.63
CA VAL A 360 -2.50 -23.92 -3.24
C VAL A 360 -2.73 -24.92 -4.38
N MET A 361 -2.76 -24.46 -5.64
CA MET A 361 -3.04 -25.29 -6.80
C MET A 361 -1.98 -26.38 -7.01
N GLU A 362 -0.70 -26.10 -6.75
CA GLU A 362 0.41 -27.06 -6.81
C GLU A 362 0.29 -28.22 -5.79
N ARG A 363 -0.56 -28.07 -4.77
CA ARG A 363 -0.69 -29.02 -3.64
C ARG A 363 -2.02 -29.78 -3.63
N LEU A 364 -2.82 -29.64 -4.68
CA LEU A 364 -4.09 -30.35 -4.83
C LEU A 364 -3.83 -31.83 -5.15
N GLY A 365 -4.59 -32.73 -4.50
CA GLY A 365 -4.45 -34.18 -4.67
C GLY A 365 -5.11 -34.72 -5.94
N ASN A 366 -6.11 -34.02 -6.45
CA ASN A 366 -6.82 -34.38 -7.68
C ASN A 366 -6.83 -33.21 -8.66
N VAL A 367 -6.41 -33.48 -9.90
CA VAL A 367 -6.53 -32.59 -11.06
C VAL A 367 -7.99 -32.58 -11.53
N PHE A 368 -8.91 -32.01 -10.74
CA PHE A 368 -10.30 -31.84 -11.19
C PHE A 368 -10.48 -30.50 -11.93
N SER A 369 -10.36 -30.63 -13.26
CA SER A 369 -10.97 -29.88 -14.36
C SER A 369 -10.50 -28.45 -14.69
N ASP A 370 -10.12 -28.29 -15.96
CA ASP A 370 -9.74 -27.08 -16.71
C ASP A 370 -10.67 -25.86 -16.54
N SER A 371 -11.90 -26.05 -16.04
CA SER A 371 -12.88 -24.99 -15.85
C SER A 371 -12.67 -24.15 -14.59
N LYS A 372 -11.74 -24.50 -13.69
CA LYS A 372 -11.49 -23.73 -12.44
C LYS A 372 -10.36 -22.71 -12.57
N GLY A 373 -9.42 -22.91 -13.50
CA GLY A 373 -8.37 -21.92 -13.80
C GLY A 373 -8.94 -20.65 -14.43
N THR A 374 -10.03 -20.78 -15.19
CA THR A 374 -10.67 -19.66 -15.91
C THR A 374 -11.21 -18.58 -14.99
N ASP A 375 -11.76 -18.95 -13.83
CA ASP A 375 -12.30 -17.99 -12.86
C ASP A 375 -11.18 -17.18 -12.19
N LEU A 376 -10.07 -17.84 -11.85
CA LEU A 376 -8.89 -17.21 -11.25
C LEU A 376 -8.23 -16.22 -12.23
N ASP A 377 -8.05 -16.64 -13.48
CA ASP A 377 -7.52 -15.77 -14.53
C ASP A 377 -8.42 -14.54 -14.75
N MET A 378 -9.74 -14.73 -14.72
CA MET A 378 -10.69 -13.62 -14.82
C MET A 378 -10.62 -12.68 -13.62
N TYR A 379 -10.48 -13.20 -12.39
CA TYR A 379 -10.33 -12.35 -11.21
C TYR A 379 -9.05 -11.53 -11.27
N ALA A 380 -7.93 -12.14 -11.67
CA ALA A 380 -6.67 -11.45 -11.88
C ALA A 380 -6.80 -10.37 -12.98
N ARG A 381 -7.49 -10.68 -14.09
CA ARG A 381 -7.74 -9.71 -15.17
C ARG A 381 -8.58 -8.50 -14.73
N ASN A 382 -9.47 -8.71 -13.76
CA ASN A 382 -10.27 -7.65 -13.16
C ASN A 382 -9.54 -6.92 -12.02
N GLY A 383 -8.25 -7.22 -11.78
CA GLY A 383 -7.43 -6.57 -10.75
C GLY A 383 -7.79 -7.00 -9.31
N LEU A 384 -8.51 -8.12 -9.15
CA LEU A 384 -8.86 -8.66 -7.84
C LEU A 384 -7.70 -9.47 -7.27
N ARG A 385 -7.46 -9.35 -5.97
CA ARG A 385 -6.56 -10.24 -5.22
C ARG A 385 -7.24 -11.60 -5.04
N THR A 386 -6.65 -12.63 -5.63
CA THR A 386 -7.17 -13.99 -5.61
C THR A 386 -6.59 -14.81 -4.46
N LEU A 387 -7.46 -15.42 -3.65
CA LEU A 387 -7.07 -16.40 -2.63
C LEU A 387 -7.83 -17.71 -2.85
N CYS A 388 -7.11 -18.82 -2.85
CA CYS A 388 -7.68 -20.16 -2.95
C CYS A 388 -7.85 -20.78 -1.56
N PHE A 389 -8.96 -21.48 -1.37
CA PHE A 389 -9.30 -22.20 -0.14
C PHE A 389 -9.39 -23.69 -0.41
N ALA A 390 -8.75 -24.47 0.45
CA ALA A 390 -8.73 -25.92 0.32
C ALA A 390 -8.84 -26.62 1.68
N LYS A 391 -9.29 -27.87 1.65
CA LYS A 391 -9.49 -28.72 2.82
C LYS A 391 -8.77 -30.05 2.65
N LYS A 392 -8.20 -30.56 3.74
CA LYS A 392 -7.68 -31.92 3.85
C LYS A 392 -8.22 -32.55 5.12
N VAL A 393 -8.78 -33.74 5.00
CA VAL A 393 -9.11 -34.58 6.16
C VAL A 393 -7.86 -35.39 6.51
N ILE A 394 -7.47 -35.38 7.79
CA ILE A 394 -6.24 -35.99 8.27
C ILE A 394 -6.62 -37.13 9.21
N SER A 395 -5.99 -38.29 9.03
CA SER A 395 -6.20 -39.42 9.93
C SER A 395 -5.55 -39.18 11.29
N GLU A 396 -6.12 -39.75 12.35
CA GLU A 396 -5.59 -39.63 13.71
C GLU A 396 -4.13 -40.13 13.80
N GLN A 397 -3.76 -41.14 13.00
CA GLN A 397 -2.40 -41.70 12.96
C GLN A 397 -1.42 -40.75 12.26
N GLU A 398 -1.80 -40.20 11.10
CA GLU A 398 -1.00 -39.23 10.36
C GLU A 398 -0.75 -37.97 11.19
N PHE A 399 -1.80 -37.46 11.85
CA PHE A 399 -1.67 -36.29 12.72
C PHE A 399 -0.75 -36.54 13.91
N ARG A 400 -0.86 -37.69 14.59
CA ARG A 400 0.02 -38.02 15.73
C ARG A 400 1.48 -38.14 15.31
N ALA A 401 1.75 -38.80 14.18
CA ALA A 401 3.10 -38.92 13.65
C ALA A 401 3.69 -37.54 13.31
N TRP A 402 2.92 -36.70 12.62
CA TRP A 402 3.34 -35.34 12.28
C TRP A 402 3.52 -34.46 13.52
N SER A 403 2.59 -34.52 14.49
CA SER A 403 2.63 -33.69 15.69
C SER A 403 3.88 -33.97 16.53
N ALA A 404 4.36 -35.21 16.57
CA ALA A 404 5.61 -35.54 17.27
C ALA A 404 6.81 -34.80 16.64
N VAL A 405 6.93 -34.86 15.31
CA VAL A 405 8.00 -34.18 14.55
C VAL A 405 7.86 -32.65 14.67
N ARG A 406 6.63 -32.13 14.62
CA ARG A 406 6.34 -30.70 14.79
C ARG A 406 6.79 -30.17 16.15
N GLN A 407 6.54 -30.90 17.23
CA GLN A 407 6.96 -30.51 18.58
C GLN A 407 8.48 -30.55 18.76
N GLU A 408 9.16 -31.51 18.13
CA GLU A 408 10.62 -31.55 18.05
C GLU A 408 11.17 -30.30 17.32
N ALA A 409 10.57 -29.93 16.18
CA ALA A 409 10.93 -28.72 15.45
C ALA A 409 10.68 -27.43 16.26
N LEU A 410 9.58 -27.35 17.02
CA LEU A 410 9.28 -26.20 17.88
C LEU A 410 10.28 -26.03 19.03
N SER A 411 10.82 -27.15 19.52
CA SER A 411 11.79 -27.21 20.62
C SER A 411 13.24 -27.05 20.17
N ALA A 412 13.51 -27.04 18.85
CA ALA A 412 14.84 -26.83 18.30
C ALA A 412 15.36 -25.42 18.60
N MET A 413 16.63 -25.33 19.04
CA MET A 413 17.33 -24.06 19.27
C MET A 413 17.90 -23.48 17.96
N ASP A 414 18.47 -24.35 17.13
CA ASP A 414 19.08 -24.00 15.85
C ASP A 414 18.17 -24.41 14.67
N GLU A 415 18.20 -23.62 13.59
CA GLU A 415 17.44 -23.87 12.34
C GLU A 415 15.94 -24.09 12.53
N LYS A 416 15.37 -23.51 13.60
CA LYS A 416 13.96 -23.68 13.97
C LYS A 416 13.01 -23.34 12.82
N GLU A 417 13.25 -22.21 12.13
CA GLU A 417 12.38 -21.76 11.04
C GLU A 417 12.36 -22.73 9.86
N GLU A 418 13.53 -23.26 9.47
CA GLU A 418 13.66 -24.22 8.37
C GLU A 418 12.97 -25.55 8.70
N ARG A 419 13.19 -26.09 9.91
CA ARG A 419 12.50 -27.31 10.37
C ARG A 419 10.98 -27.13 10.46
N LEU A 420 10.52 -25.96 10.90
CA LEU A 420 9.09 -25.65 10.93
C LEU A 420 8.50 -25.54 9.52
N MET A 421 9.28 -25.05 8.56
CA MET A 421 8.88 -24.98 7.15
C MET A 421 8.77 -26.39 6.53
N GLU A 422 9.73 -27.27 6.79
CA GLU A 422 9.70 -28.65 6.32
C GLU A 422 8.49 -29.43 6.87
N THR A 423 8.23 -29.32 8.18
CA THR A 423 7.07 -29.98 8.79
C THR A 423 5.74 -29.47 8.21
N ALA A 424 5.63 -28.17 7.89
CA ALA A 424 4.45 -27.62 7.23
C ALA A 424 4.29 -28.17 5.80
N ASN A 425 5.36 -28.15 4.99
CA ASN A 425 5.34 -28.64 3.62
C ASN A 425 4.96 -30.13 3.51
N PHE A 426 5.35 -30.95 4.50
CA PHE A 426 5.03 -32.37 4.55
C PHE A 426 3.52 -32.63 4.67
N ILE A 427 2.86 -31.96 5.62
CA ILE A 427 1.43 -32.18 5.90
C ILE A 427 0.51 -31.47 4.90
N GLU A 428 0.98 -30.35 4.33
CA GLU A 428 0.27 -29.52 3.33
C GLU A 428 0.33 -30.13 1.91
N SER A 429 -0.18 -31.35 1.76
CA SER A 429 -0.22 -32.09 0.49
C SER A 429 -1.56 -32.80 0.30
N ASN A 430 -1.95 -33.01 -0.97
CA ASN A 430 -3.19 -33.70 -1.36
C ASN A 430 -4.47 -33.00 -0.88
N PHE A 431 -4.54 -31.68 -1.07
CA PHE A 431 -5.73 -30.92 -0.72
C PHE A 431 -6.90 -31.15 -1.69
N ASN A 432 -8.13 -30.97 -1.17
CA ASN A 432 -9.34 -30.80 -1.97
C ASN A 432 -9.69 -29.31 -2.03
N LEU A 433 -9.75 -28.74 -3.23
CA LEU A 433 -10.12 -27.34 -3.43
C LEU A 433 -11.60 -27.11 -3.09
N LEU A 434 -11.86 -26.16 -2.19
CA LEU A 434 -13.22 -25.73 -1.83
C LEU A 434 -13.72 -24.63 -2.77
N GLY A 435 -12.87 -23.64 -3.03
CA GLY A 435 -13.21 -22.48 -3.83
C GLY A 435 -12.12 -21.41 -3.84
N ALA A 436 -12.43 -20.27 -4.44
CA ALA A 436 -11.56 -19.10 -4.50
C ALA A 436 -12.33 -17.82 -4.20
N THR A 437 -11.64 -16.81 -3.71
CA THR A 437 -12.19 -15.47 -3.41
C THR A 437 -11.44 -14.41 -4.19
N GLY A 438 -12.15 -13.38 -4.66
CA GLY A 438 -11.62 -12.16 -5.25
C GLY A 438 -11.88 -10.98 -4.33
N ILE A 439 -10.82 -10.43 -3.74
CA ILE A 439 -10.85 -9.24 -2.90
C ILE A 439 -10.35 -8.05 -3.71
N GLU A 440 -11.10 -6.96 -3.71
CA GLU A 440 -10.70 -5.71 -4.34
C GLU A 440 -10.04 -4.79 -3.31
N ASP A 441 -8.90 -4.21 -3.68
CA ASP A 441 -8.30 -3.07 -2.97
C ASP A 441 -8.86 -1.80 -3.61
N ARG A 442 -9.88 -1.21 -2.97
CA ARG A 442 -10.74 -0.19 -3.58
C ARG A 442 -9.92 1.03 -3.98
N LEU A 443 -10.07 1.43 -5.24
CA LEU A 443 -9.51 2.67 -5.76
C LEU A 443 -10.30 3.87 -5.25
N GLN A 444 -9.64 5.02 -5.12
CA GLN A 444 -10.37 6.27 -4.90
C GLN A 444 -11.29 6.58 -6.08
N GLU A 445 -12.30 7.41 -5.83
CA GLU A 445 -13.27 7.80 -6.84
C GLU A 445 -12.59 8.42 -8.08
N SER A 446 -13.05 8.01 -9.26
CA SER A 446 -12.59 8.56 -10.55
C SER A 446 -11.08 8.43 -10.84
N VAL A 447 -10.34 7.58 -10.11
CA VAL A 447 -8.91 7.35 -10.38
C VAL A 447 -8.66 6.87 -11.82
N PRO A 448 -9.35 5.83 -12.34
CA PRO A 448 -9.14 5.39 -13.72
C PRO A 448 -9.40 6.49 -14.76
N GLU A 449 -10.47 7.26 -14.57
CA GLU A 449 -10.88 8.38 -15.43
C GLU A 449 -9.83 9.49 -15.40
N THR A 450 -9.31 9.81 -14.22
CA THR A 450 -8.27 10.81 -14.01
C THR A 450 -6.97 10.41 -14.70
N ILE A 451 -6.52 9.16 -14.55
CA ILE A 451 -5.31 8.66 -15.21
C ILE A 451 -5.45 8.74 -16.73
N LEU A 452 -6.63 8.40 -17.27
CA LEU A 452 -6.91 8.53 -18.70
C LEU A 452 -6.90 10.00 -19.16
N ALA A 453 -7.44 10.93 -18.36
CA ALA A 453 -7.41 12.35 -18.66
C ALA A 453 -5.97 12.91 -18.65
N LEU A 454 -5.17 12.55 -17.65
CA LEU A 454 -3.75 12.90 -17.56
C LEU A 454 -2.96 12.38 -18.77
N ARG A 455 -3.23 11.14 -19.18
CA ARG A 455 -2.61 10.53 -20.36
C ARG A 455 -3.00 11.27 -21.64
N ARG A 456 -4.27 11.66 -21.80
CA ARG A 456 -4.75 12.47 -22.93
C ARG A 456 -4.10 13.87 -22.96
N ALA A 457 -3.74 14.40 -21.80
CA ALA A 457 -2.99 15.65 -21.68
C ALA A 457 -1.48 15.50 -21.98
N GLY A 458 -1.01 14.28 -22.30
CA GLY A 458 0.40 14.00 -22.59
C GLY A 458 1.28 13.86 -21.35
N MET A 459 0.68 13.67 -20.17
CA MET A 459 1.43 13.43 -18.93
C MET A 459 1.73 11.94 -18.75
N GLN A 460 2.94 11.63 -18.30
CA GLN A 460 3.36 10.28 -17.94
C GLN A 460 3.18 10.07 -16.43
N LEU A 461 2.49 9.00 -16.05
CA LEU A 461 2.27 8.61 -14.66
C LEU A 461 3.15 7.42 -14.30
N TRP A 462 4.00 7.58 -13.30
CA TRP A 462 4.83 6.51 -12.75
C TRP A 462 4.42 6.25 -11.30
N VAL A 463 4.22 4.98 -10.95
CA VAL A 463 3.77 4.58 -9.61
C VAL A 463 4.95 4.01 -8.83
N LEU A 464 5.21 4.58 -7.66
CA LEU A 464 6.30 4.17 -6.77
C LEU A 464 5.72 3.66 -5.46
N THR A 465 5.77 2.35 -5.23
CA THR A 465 5.19 1.72 -4.03
C THR A 465 6.21 0.87 -3.28
N GLY A 466 6.04 0.79 -1.95
CA GLY A 466 6.76 -0.18 -1.13
C GLY A 466 6.07 -1.55 -1.05
N ASP A 467 4.89 -1.68 -1.67
CA ASP A 467 4.13 -2.93 -1.71
C ASP A 467 4.81 -3.99 -2.61
N LYS A 468 4.33 -5.22 -2.48
CA LYS A 468 4.74 -6.37 -3.29
C LYS A 468 4.34 -6.17 -4.76
N PRO A 469 5.14 -6.72 -5.70
CA PRO A 469 4.90 -6.51 -7.13
C PRO A 469 3.54 -7.05 -7.58
N GLU A 470 3.09 -8.18 -7.05
CA GLU A 470 1.80 -8.79 -7.42
C GLU A 470 0.63 -7.84 -7.13
N THR A 471 0.62 -7.25 -5.93
CA THR A 471 -0.40 -6.27 -5.53
C THR A 471 -0.35 -5.01 -6.37
N ALA A 472 0.86 -4.51 -6.62
CA ALA A 472 1.08 -3.30 -7.39
C ALA A 472 0.61 -3.45 -8.85
N ILE A 473 0.87 -4.61 -9.45
CA ILE A 473 0.40 -4.96 -10.81
C ILE A 473 -1.13 -5.02 -10.86
N ASN A 474 -1.76 -5.65 -9.86
CA ASN A 474 -3.23 -5.71 -9.80
C ASN A 474 -3.85 -4.31 -9.75
N ILE A 475 -3.33 -3.42 -8.91
CA ILE A 475 -3.78 -2.02 -8.86
C ILE A 475 -3.53 -1.30 -10.18
N ALA A 476 -2.38 -1.54 -10.83
CA ALA A 476 -2.05 -0.92 -12.10
C ALA A 476 -3.04 -1.31 -13.22
N TYR A 477 -3.57 -2.54 -13.21
CA TYR A 477 -4.65 -2.95 -14.10
C TYR A 477 -5.99 -2.31 -13.69
N SER A 478 -6.34 -2.32 -12.40
CA SER A 478 -7.59 -1.72 -11.91
C SER A 478 -7.69 -0.23 -12.26
N CYS A 479 -6.58 0.51 -12.17
CA CYS A 479 -6.53 1.93 -12.47
C CYS A 479 -6.31 2.26 -13.95
N LYS A 480 -6.28 1.23 -14.83
CA LYS A 480 -6.02 1.36 -16.29
C LYS A 480 -4.68 2.04 -16.61
N LEU A 481 -3.73 1.92 -15.69
CA LEU A 481 -2.34 2.32 -15.89
C LEU A 481 -1.66 1.35 -16.86
N LEU A 482 -1.87 0.04 -16.64
CA LEU A 482 -1.52 -1.04 -17.55
C LEU A 482 -2.78 -1.60 -18.22
N GLU A 483 -2.66 -1.99 -19.49
CA GLU A 483 -3.68 -2.75 -20.22
C GLU A 483 -3.18 -4.16 -20.51
N HIS A 484 -4.09 -5.12 -20.67
CA HIS A 484 -3.72 -6.53 -20.91
C HIS A 484 -3.00 -6.77 -22.25
N GLU A 485 -3.05 -5.81 -23.17
CA GLU A 485 -2.29 -5.81 -24.42
C GLU A 485 -0.86 -5.28 -24.26
N ASP A 486 -0.56 -4.60 -23.14
CA ASP A 486 0.78 -4.10 -22.87
C ASP A 486 1.72 -5.28 -22.57
N LEU A 487 2.90 -5.28 -23.17
CA LEU A 487 3.96 -6.21 -22.78
C LEU A 487 4.54 -5.73 -21.45
N VAL A 488 4.23 -6.46 -20.38
CA VAL A 488 4.77 -6.21 -19.04
C VAL A 488 6.17 -6.83 -18.95
N PHE A 489 7.21 -5.99 -18.98
CA PHE A 489 8.57 -6.43 -18.68
C PHE A 489 8.78 -6.42 -17.18
N THR A 490 8.70 -7.59 -16.57
CA THR A 490 9.37 -7.87 -15.31
C THR A 490 10.81 -8.19 -15.66
N PHE A 491 11.78 -7.39 -15.22
CA PHE A 491 13.21 -7.62 -15.51
C PHE A 491 13.66 -9.02 -15.02
N THR A 492 13.48 -10.02 -15.88
CA THR A 492 14.06 -11.35 -15.87
C THR A 492 14.54 -11.57 -17.30
N PHE A 493 15.85 -11.68 -17.47
CA PHE A 493 16.53 -11.53 -18.76
C PHE A 493 16.10 -12.62 -19.75
N THR A 494 15.47 -12.25 -20.88
CA THR A 494 15.72 -12.74 -22.27
C THR A 494 14.58 -12.36 -23.22
N GLY A 495 14.88 -11.66 -24.32
CA GLY A 495 14.03 -11.61 -25.52
C GLY A 495 13.94 -10.25 -26.24
N PRO A 496 13.89 -10.22 -27.59
CA PRO A 496 13.75 -8.99 -28.37
C PRO A 496 12.27 -8.58 -28.53
N LEU A 497 12.05 -7.28 -28.67
CA LEU A 497 10.76 -6.61 -28.64
C LEU A 497 10.37 -6.07 -30.03
N MET A 498 9.19 -6.42 -30.53
CA MET A 498 8.50 -5.74 -31.64
C MET A 498 7.22 -5.10 -31.14
N GLU A 499 7.13 -3.77 -31.27
CA GLU A 499 5.95 -2.87 -31.21
C GLU A 499 4.68 -3.34 -30.47
N PRO A 500 4.65 -3.22 -29.13
CA PRO A 500 3.47 -2.72 -28.44
C PRO A 500 3.86 -1.64 -27.40
N SER A 501 2.87 -1.00 -26.77
CA SER A 501 3.11 -0.14 -25.62
C SER A 501 3.70 -0.95 -24.46
N ILE A 502 4.87 -0.53 -23.98
CA ILE A 502 5.65 -1.27 -22.97
C ILE A 502 5.23 -0.82 -21.57
N GLY A 503 4.81 -1.76 -20.72
CA GLY A 503 4.66 -1.56 -19.28
C GLY A 503 5.91 -2.06 -18.55
N LEU A 504 6.51 -1.24 -17.68
CA LEU A 504 7.72 -1.64 -16.95
C LEU A 504 7.42 -1.88 -15.46
N VAL A 505 7.79 -3.05 -14.95
CA VAL A 505 7.74 -3.37 -13.51
C VAL A 505 9.14 -3.68 -13.00
N ILE A 506 9.58 -2.93 -11.99
CA ILE A 506 10.91 -3.06 -11.39
C ILE A 506 10.82 -3.10 -9.86
N ASP A 507 11.56 -3.99 -9.21
CA ASP A 507 11.61 -4.05 -7.75
C ASP A 507 12.73 -3.14 -7.19
N GLY A 508 12.68 -2.84 -5.89
CA GLY A 508 13.65 -1.98 -5.22
C GLY A 508 15.12 -2.42 -5.41
N PRO A 509 15.46 -3.70 -5.21
CA PRO A 509 16.81 -4.20 -5.45
C PRO A 509 17.29 -4.02 -6.89
N THR A 510 16.49 -4.37 -7.91
CA THR A 510 16.87 -4.19 -9.31
C THR A 510 16.90 -2.71 -9.69
N LEU A 511 16.02 -1.87 -9.13
CA LEU A 511 16.06 -0.42 -9.31
C LEU A 511 17.41 0.14 -8.82
N SER A 512 17.89 -0.28 -7.66
CA SER A 512 19.21 0.13 -7.17
C SER A 512 20.36 -0.26 -8.12
N MET A 513 20.26 -1.39 -8.80
CA MET A 513 21.24 -1.80 -9.82
C MET A 513 21.10 -0.99 -11.12
N ALA A 514 19.87 -0.75 -11.57
CA ALA A 514 19.57 0.04 -12.75
C ALA A 514 19.96 1.52 -12.59
N MET A 515 19.97 2.01 -11.35
CA MET A 515 20.41 3.36 -10.98
C MET A 515 21.93 3.50 -10.80
N SER A 516 22.72 2.49 -11.16
CA SER A 516 24.19 2.61 -11.20
C SER A 516 24.64 3.56 -12.33
N ASP A 517 25.79 4.21 -12.15
CA ASP A 517 26.30 5.24 -13.07
C ASP A 517 26.43 4.77 -14.53
N GLU A 518 26.65 3.47 -14.75
CA GLU A 518 26.79 2.88 -16.09
C GLU A 518 25.44 2.68 -16.81
N LEU A 519 24.37 2.41 -16.06
CA LEU A 519 23.08 1.98 -16.61
C LEU A 519 21.99 3.05 -16.54
N VAL A 520 22.16 4.05 -15.68
CA VAL A 520 21.12 5.04 -15.37
C VAL A 520 20.63 5.80 -16.61
N GLU A 521 21.51 6.13 -17.55
CA GLU A 521 21.12 6.84 -18.78
C GLU A 521 20.26 5.94 -19.69
N GLN A 522 20.66 4.68 -19.88
CA GLN A 522 19.91 3.71 -20.67
C GLN A 522 18.57 3.37 -20.02
N PHE A 523 18.55 3.26 -18.69
CA PHE A 523 17.34 3.00 -17.92
C PHE A 523 16.34 4.15 -18.02
N VAL A 524 16.79 5.41 -17.88
CA VAL A 524 15.92 6.57 -18.05
C VAL A 524 15.37 6.63 -19.48
N GLU A 525 16.18 6.36 -20.49
CA GLU A 525 15.71 6.33 -21.88
C GLU A 525 14.68 5.22 -22.12
N LEU A 526 14.86 4.04 -21.52
CA LEU A 526 13.87 2.96 -21.54
C LEU A 526 12.54 3.43 -20.90
N CYS A 527 12.59 4.00 -19.70
CA CYS A 527 11.42 4.48 -18.97
C CYS A 527 10.61 5.52 -19.75
N LYS A 528 11.26 6.35 -20.57
CA LYS A 528 10.60 7.34 -21.44
C LYS A 528 9.77 6.72 -22.55
N HIS A 529 10.18 5.55 -23.05
CA HIS A 529 9.46 4.79 -24.07
C HIS A 529 8.38 3.88 -23.47
N CYS A 530 8.43 3.64 -22.16
CA CYS A 530 7.39 2.91 -21.47
C CYS A 530 6.11 3.75 -21.35
N ARG A 531 4.97 3.10 -21.54
CA ARG A 531 3.63 3.67 -21.29
C ARG A 531 3.43 3.99 -19.81
N ALA A 532 3.89 3.08 -18.96
CA ALA A 532 3.81 3.18 -17.52
C ALA A 532 5.03 2.53 -16.87
N VAL A 533 5.47 3.08 -15.74
CA VAL A 533 6.55 2.53 -14.92
C VAL A 533 6.00 2.31 -13.52
N LEU A 534 6.14 1.08 -13.04
CA LEU A 534 5.71 0.63 -11.72
C LEU A 534 6.94 0.15 -10.95
N CYS A 535 7.33 0.89 -9.92
CA CYS A 535 8.42 0.50 -9.04
C CYS A 535 7.85 -0.06 -7.73
N CYS A 536 8.23 -1.29 -7.38
CA CYS A 536 7.71 -2.05 -6.23
C CYS A 536 8.78 -2.23 -5.15
N ARG A 537 8.39 -2.42 -3.88
CA ARG A 537 9.33 -2.56 -2.74
C ARG A 537 10.36 -1.43 -2.65
N VAL A 538 9.99 -0.21 -3.05
CA VAL A 538 10.90 0.94 -3.08
C VAL A 538 10.90 1.67 -1.75
N THR A 539 12.08 1.86 -1.17
CA THR A 539 12.27 2.66 0.05
C THR A 539 12.07 4.16 -0.21
N PRO A 540 11.71 4.98 0.80
CA PRO A 540 11.58 6.42 0.64
C PRO A 540 12.83 7.09 0.04
N LEU A 541 14.03 6.62 0.42
CA LEU A 541 15.29 7.11 -0.12
C LEU A 541 15.44 6.81 -1.62
N GLN A 542 15.10 5.59 -2.04
CA GLN A 542 15.10 5.21 -3.46
C GLN A 542 14.06 6.00 -4.26
N LYS A 543 12.86 6.26 -3.70
CA LYS A 543 11.84 7.12 -4.33
C LYS A 543 12.41 8.52 -4.60
N MET A 544 13.04 9.13 -3.60
CA MET A 544 13.67 10.45 -3.74
C MET A 544 14.83 10.44 -4.74
N HIS A 545 15.67 9.40 -4.70
CA HIS A 545 16.78 9.27 -5.63
C HIS A 545 16.28 9.15 -7.08
N TRP A 546 15.27 8.31 -7.33
CA TRP A 546 14.66 8.15 -8.64
C TRP A 546 14.07 9.45 -9.16
N PHE A 547 13.33 10.17 -8.31
CA PHE A 547 12.80 11.49 -8.65
C PHE A 547 13.92 12.48 -9.03
N SER A 548 15.01 12.51 -8.27
CA SER A 548 16.17 13.38 -8.55
C SER A 548 16.84 13.05 -9.87
N VAL A 549 17.02 11.76 -10.17
CA VAL A 549 17.62 11.27 -11.42
C VAL A 549 16.72 11.61 -12.60
N ALA A 550 15.43 11.29 -12.53
CA ALA A 550 14.48 11.58 -13.59
C ALA A 550 14.47 13.08 -13.94
N ILE A 551 14.45 13.96 -12.93
CA ILE A 551 14.54 15.41 -13.13
C ILE A 551 15.88 15.82 -13.76
N HIS A 552 17.00 15.25 -13.30
CA HIS A 552 18.33 15.62 -13.80
C HIS A 552 18.49 15.30 -15.29
N TYR A 553 18.11 14.08 -15.70
CA TYR A 553 18.26 13.63 -17.08
C TYR A 553 17.26 14.29 -18.04
N ASP A 554 16.10 14.73 -17.55
CA ASP A 554 15.17 15.52 -18.38
C ASP A 554 15.55 17.00 -18.50
N LEU A 555 16.06 17.60 -17.43
CA LEU A 555 16.58 18.98 -17.46
C LEU A 555 17.81 19.11 -18.36
N CYS A 556 18.61 18.05 -18.52
CA CYS A 556 19.80 18.05 -19.38
C CYS A 556 19.51 18.00 -20.88
N ARG A 557 18.32 17.56 -21.33
CA ARG A 557 17.94 17.51 -22.77
C ARG A 557 17.05 18.67 -23.23
N CYS A 558 16.50 19.47 -22.32
CA CYS A 558 15.81 20.74 -22.66
C CYS A 558 16.78 21.92 -22.93
N ARG A 559 18.07 21.65 -23.17
CA ARG A 559 19.10 22.67 -23.43
C ARG A 559 19.51 22.74 -24.89
#